data_AF-A0AAW1WR04-F1
#
_entry.id   AF-A0AAW1WR04-F1
#
_cell.length_a   1.000
_cell.length_b   1.000
_cell.length_c   1.000
_cell.angle_alpha   90.00
_cell.angle_beta   90.00
_cell.angle_gamma   90.00
#
_symmetry.space_group_name_H-M   'P 1'
#
loop_
_entity.id
_entity.type
_entity.pdbx_description
1 polymer ?
#
loop_
_entity_poly.entity_id
_entity_poly.type
_entity_poly.pdbx_seq_one_letter_code
_entity_poly.pdbx_strand_id
1 'polypeptide(L)'
;MARAYDNWERLVRATLQREQLRTSGQGHERIPSGIAGAVPPSLDKTTNIDAILQAADAIQAEDANVSRILCEQAYSMAQNLDPTSDGRGVLQFKTGLMSVIKQKLLKRDGGQIDRDRDIEHLWEFYQRYKRRHHLEDIQREEQRLHESGTFSANFGEYIEMKKTIAILRALVEVMESLGKDADPHGVGRQITEELRGIKSTDTTLSGELTAYNIVPLEAPSLTNAIGVFPEVRGAISAIRYTEQFPRLPANFEISGQRDVDMFDLLEFVFGFQKDNVRNQRENVVLTIANAQCRLAIPVEADPKIDEKAINEVFLKVLDNYIKWCKYLRIRLVWNSLEAINRDRKLFLVSLYFLIWGEAANVRFLPECICYIFHHMAKELDAILDHGEANPAASCVTENGPVSFLEQIVCPIYETLAAVSGYPFHFLCLYI
;
A
#
# COMPACT_ATOMS: atom_id res chain seq x y z
N MET A 1 -34.79 5.40 38.51
CA MET A 1 -34.43 5.42 37.08
C MET A 1 -34.06 6.82 36.57
N ALA A 2 -34.77 7.89 36.94
CA ALA A 2 -34.40 9.27 36.54
C ALA A 2 -32.96 9.70 36.92
N ARG A 3 -32.53 9.47 38.18
CA ARG A 3 -31.17 9.83 38.64
C ARG A 3 -30.01 9.17 37.89
N ALA A 4 -30.22 7.99 37.29
CA ALA A 4 -29.17 7.32 36.51
C ALA A 4 -29.04 7.94 35.12
N TYR A 5 -30.18 8.36 34.54
CA TYR A 5 -30.23 9.07 33.26
C TYR A 5 -29.62 10.47 33.39
N ASP A 6 -29.96 11.20 34.46
CA ASP A 6 -29.41 12.54 34.73
C ASP A 6 -27.89 12.52 34.98
N ASN A 7 -27.41 11.49 35.69
CA ASN A 7 -25.97 11.29 35.89
C ASN A 7 -25.25 10.90 34.60
N TRP A 8 -25.88 10.12 33.73
CA TRP A 8 -25.35 9.74 32.42
C TRP A 8 -25.30 10.96 31.49
N GLU A 9 -26.36 11.76 31.44
CA GLU A 9 -26.41 13.00 30.65
C GLU A 9 -25.37 14.02 31.12
N ARG A 10 -25.15 14.13 32.44
CA ARG A 10 -24.10 14.96 33.02
C ARG A 10 -22.69 14.45 32.68
N LEU A 11 -22.47 13.14 32.71
CA LEU A 11 -21.18 12.53 32.36
C LEU A 11 -20.87 12.71 30.87
N VAL A 12 -21.88 12.55 30.01
CA VAL A 12 -21.76 12.72 28.55
C VAL A 12 -21.53 14.18 28.20
N ARG A 13 -22.25 15.12 28.82
CA ARG A 13 -21.99 16.56 28.65
C ARG A 13 -20.62 16.98 29.16
N ALA A 14 -20.15 16.42 30.28
CA ALA A 14 -18.81 16.67 30.80
C ALA A 14 -17.71 16.08 29.90
N THR A 15 -17.96 14.93 29.27
CA THR A 15 -17.03 14.32 28.31
C THR A 15 -16.97 15.13 27.02
N LEU A 16 -18.12 15.55 26.49
CA LEU A 16 -18.21 16.44 25.31
C LEU A 16 -17.57 17.81 25.56
N GLN A 17 -17.74 18.40 26.76
CA GLN A 17 -17.04 19.63 27.13
C GLN A 17 -15.52 19.43 27.28
N ARG A 18 -15.07 18.27 27.77
CA ARG A 18 -13.66 17.91 27.86
C ARG A 18 -13.03 17.65 26.48
N GLU A 19 -13.81 17.12 25.53
CA GLU A 19 -13.47 16.98 24.11
C GLU A 19 -13.37 18.37 23.43
N GLN A 20 -14.33 19.28 23.70
CA GLN A 20 -14.34 20.67 23.21
C GLN A 20 -13.18 21.51 23.79
N LEU A 21 -12.82 21.30 25.05
CA LEU A 21 -11.66 21.95 25.68
C LEU A 21 -10.33 21.37 25.16
N ARG A 22 -10.30 20.10 24.73
CA ARG A 22 -9.18 19.52 23.97
C ARG A 22 -9.04 20.13 22.56
N THR A 23 -10.12 20.63 21.98
CA THR A 23 -10.12 21.39 20.72
C THR A 23 -9.66 22.84 20.90
N SER A 24 -9.49 23.31 22.14
CA SER A 24 -9.16 24.71 22.47
C SER A 24 -7.73 24.89 23.03
N GLY A 25 -6.94 23.81 23.16
CA GLY A 25 -5.57 23.83 23.69
C GLY A 25 -4.54 23.59 22.58
N GLN A 26 -3.59 24.52 22.45
CA GLN A 26 -2.48 24.53 21.48
C GLN A 26 -1.77 23.17 21.33
N GLY A 27 -1.78 22.63 20.11
CA GLY A 27 -1.02 21.44 19.72
C GLY A 27 -1.48 20.87 18.37
N HIS A 28 -0.87 21.37 17.29
CA HIS A 28 -0.99 20.95 15.88
C HIS A 28 -2.40 20.89 15.27
N GLU A 29 -2.63 21.79 14.30
CA GLU A 29 -3.82 21.87 13.45
C GLU A 29 -4.17 20.51 12.82
N ARG A 30 -5.18 19.84 13.37
CA ARG A 30 -6.04 18.91 12.60
C ARG A 30 -7.24 19.71 12.11
N ILE A 31 -7.38 19.80 10.80
CA ILE A 31 -8.61 20.25 10.13
C ILE A 31 -9.77 19.41 10.69
N PRO A 32 -10.97 19.97 10.95
CA PRO A 32 -12.06 19.24 11.58
C PRO A 32 -12.51 18.12 10.64
N SER A 33 -12.01 16.90 10.86
CA SER A 33 -12.53 15.71 10.18
C SER A 33 -13.90 15.43 10.78
N GLY A 34 -14.94 15.42 9.95
CA GLY A 34 -16.30 15.05 10.32
C GLY A 34 -16.42 13.58 10.77
N ILE A 35 -17.52 12.93 10.42
CA ILE A 35 -17.88 11.60 10.94
C ILE A 35 -16.90 10.50 10.50
N ALA A 36 -16.15 10.74 9.42
CA ALA A 36 -15.08 9.87 8.95
C ALA A 36 -14.03 9.57 10.06
N GLY A 37 -13.57 10.58 10.79
CA GLY A 37 -12.59 10.40 11.88
C GLY A 37 -13.09 9.63 13.10
N ALA A 38 -14.36 9.20 13.11
CA ALA A 38 -14.99 8.44 14.18
C ALA A 38 -15.21 6.95 13.85
N VAL A 39 -14.72 6.45 12.70
CA VAL A 39 -14.82 5.03 12.33
C VAL A 39 -13.99 4.16 13.31
N PRO A 40 -14.61 3.16 13.97
CA PRO A 40 -13.89 2.26 14.86
C PRO A 40 -12.84 1.41 14.12
N PRO A 41 -11.65 1.18 14.71
CA PRO A 41 -10.59 0.36 14.09
C PRO A 41 -11.00 -1.09 13.76
N SER A 42 -12.07 -1.60 14.40
CA SER A 42 -12.63 -2.92 14.11
C SER A 42 -13.38 -3.00 12.77
N LEU A 43 -13.81 -1.85 12.23
CA LEU A 43 -14.49 -1.77 10.92
C LEU A 43 -13.53 -1.30 9.81
N ASP A 44 -12.49 -0.55 10.18
CA ASP A 44 -11.52 0.07 9.27
C ASP A 44 -10.61 -0.96 8.57
N LYS A 45 -10.23 -2.04 9.24
CA LYS A 45 -9.27 -3.02 8.70
C LYS A 45 -9.78 -3.86 7.53
N THR A 46 -11.08 -3.90 7.31
CA THR A 46 -11.71 -4.83 6.35
C THR A 46 -12.53 -4.12 5.28
N THR A 47 -12.69 -2.79 5.35
CA THR A 47 -13.54 -2.03 4.42
C THR A 47 -13.10 -0.59 4.25
N ASN A 48 -13.52 0.03 3.15
CA ASN A 48 -13.24 1.44 2.85
C ASN A 48 -14.32 2.39 3.42
N ILE A 49 -14.96 2.05 4.54
CA ILE A 49 -16.03 2.84 5.17
C ILE A 49 -15.56 4.27 5.47
N ASP A 50 -14.33 4.44 5.96
CA ASP A 50 -13.75 5.74 6.23
C ASP A 50 -13.64 6.59 4.95
N ALA A 51 -13.06 6.02 3.89
CA ALA A 51 -12.92 6.72 2.60
C ALA A 51 -14.28 7.13 2.01
N ILE A 52 -15.32 6.29 2.12
CA ILE A 52 -16.68 6.61 1.67
C ILE A 52 -17.26 7.79 2.46
N LEU A 53 -17.05 7.83 3.79
CA LEU A 53 -17.52 8.94 4.61
C LEU A 53 -16.74 10.22 4.37
N GLN A 54 -15.43 10.15 4.13
CA GLN A 54 -14.62 11.30 3.73
C GLN A 54 -15.12 11.89 2.41
N ALA A 55 -15.42 11.04 1.43
CA ALA A 55 -16.00 11.46 0.16
C ALA A 55 -17.39 12.09 0.37
N ALA A 56 -18.23 11.50 1.22
CA ALA A 56 -19.54 12.03 1.56
C ALA A 56 -19.47 13.44 2.16
N ASP A 57 -18.56 13.67 3.11
CA ASP A 57 -18.36 14.99 3.72
C ASP A 57 -17.83 16.00 2.69
N ALA A 58 -16.94 15.57 1.79
CA ALA A 58 -16.35 16.43 0.76
C ALA A 58 -17.38 16.93 -0.29
N ILE A 59 -18.28 16.05 -0.74
CA ILE A 59 -19.28 16.39 -1.77
C ILE A 59 -20.58 16.93 -1.19
N GLN A 60 -20.73 16.97 0.15
CA GLN A 60 -21.96 17.39 0.83
C GLN A 60 -22.47 18.77 0.38
N ALA A 61 -21.55 19.70 0.12
CA ALA A 61 -21.88 21.05 -0.35
C ALA A 61 -22.28 21.08 -1.84
N GLU A 62 -21.77 20.13 -2.63
CA GLU A 62 -22.05 20.02 -4.07
C GLU A 62 -23.35 19.26 -4.35
N ASP A 63 -23.55 18.12 -3.69
CA ASP A 63 -24.74 17.29 -3.84
C ASP A 63 -25.07 16.55 -2.53
N ALA A 64 -26.03 17.11 -1.81
CA ALA A 64 -26.50 16.56 -0.55
C ALA A 64 -27.19 15.19 -0.70
N ASN A 65 -27.75 14.89 -1.89
CA ASN A 65 -28.40 13.60 -2.13
C ASN A 65 -27.37 12.49 -2.30
N VAL A 66 -26.32 12.74 -3.08
CA VAL A 66 -25.22 11.77 -3.27
C VAL A 66 -24.46 11.57 -1.97
N SER A 67 -24.20 12.64 -1.22
CA SER A 67 -23.59 12.55 0.12
C SER A 67 -24.42 11.69 1.09
N ARG A 68 -25.76 11.79 1.04
CA ARG A 68 -26.64 10.91 1.81
C ARG A 68 -26.48 9.45 1.38
N ILE A 69 -26.52 9.16 0.07
CA ILE A 69 -26.39 7.80 -0.48
C ILE A 69 -25.08 7.15 0.01
N LEU A 70 -23.96 7.89 -0.05
CA LEU A 70 -22.68 7.41 0.48
C LEU A 70 -22.73 7.10 1.99
N CYS A 71 -23.33 7.98 2.80
CA CYS A 71 -23.49 7.74 4.24
C CYS A 71 -24.39 6.52 4.55
N GLU A 72 -25.48 6.33 3.80
CA GLU A 72 -26.39 5.19 3.96
C GLU A 72 -25.70 3.88 3.57
N GLN A 73 -24.90 3.89 2.50
CA GLN A 73 -24.12 2.73 2.10
C GLN A 73 -23.05 2.40 3.15
N ALA A 74 -22.31 3.38 3.66
CA ALA A 74 -21.35 3.21 4.74
C ALA A 74 -22.00 2.61 6.01
N TYR A 75 -23.22 3.05 6.34
CA TYR A 75 -24.00 2.46 7.43
C TYR A 75 -24.37 1.00 7.16
N SER A 76 -24.83 0.68 5.95
CA SER A 76 -25.16 -0.69 5.53
C SER A 76 -23.94 -1.62 5.63
N MET A 77 -22.79 -1.17 5.15
CA MET A 77 -21.52 -1.89 5.27
C MET A 77 -21.16 -2.16 6.74
N ALA A 78 -21.21 -1.14 7.60
CA ALA A 78 -20.97 -1.29 9.04
C ALA A 78 -21.98 -2.26 9.70
N GLN A 79 -23.23 -2.26 9.24
CA GLN A 79 -24.28 -3.14 9.76
C GLN A 79 -24.05 -4.60 9.37
N ASN A 80 -23.60 -4.87 8.15
CA ASN A 80 -23.32 -6.22 7.67
C ASN A 80 -22.08 -6.82 8.34
N LEU A 81 -21.08 -5.99 8.66
CA LEU A 81 -19.84 -6.43 9.33
C LEU A 81 -20.04 -6.80 10.79
N ASP A 82 -20.81 -6.01 11.54
CA ASP A 82 -21.04 -6.23 12.97
C ASP A 82 -22.54 -6.07 13.30
N PRO A 83 -23.40 -7.03 12.95
CA PRO A 83 -24.84 -6.88 13.13
C PRO A 83 -25.25 -6.64 14.59
N THR A 84 -24.53 -7.25 15.54
CA THR A 84 -24.76 -7.15 16.99
C THR A 84 -24.15 -5.88 17.61
N SER A 85 -23.24 -5.21 16.90
CA SER A 85 -22.52 -4.00 17.36
C SER A 85 -21.66 -4.25 18.61
N ASP A 86 -21.08 -5.45 18.70
CA ASP A 86 -20.27 -5.88 19.85
C ASP A 86 -18.86 -5.28 19.82
N GLY A 87 -18.42 -4.78 18.66
CA GLY A 87 -17.14 -4.10 18.49
C GLY A 87 -17.06 -2.81 19.32
N ARG A 88 -15.88 -2.56 19.91
CA ARG A 88 -15.64 -1.36 20.72
C ARG A 88 -15.94 -0.09 19.90
N GLY A 89 -16.96 0.66 20.32
CA GLY A 89 -17.34 1.94 19.70
C GLY A 89 -18.27 1.82 18.47
N VAL A 90 -18.57 0.60 18.00
CA VAL A 90 -19.40 0.37 16.80
C VAL A 90 -20.83 0.86 16.98
N LEU A 91 -21.46 0.58 18.12
CA LEU A 91 -22.82 1.04 18.40
C LEU A 91 -22.92 2.58 18.41
N GLN A 92 -21.93 3.24 19.02
CA GLN A 92 -21.87 4.71 19.09
C GLN A 92 -21.70 5.31 17.69
N PHE A 93 -20.79 4.73 16.89
CA PHE A 93 -20.56 5.12 15.51
C PHE A 93 -21.83 4.98 14.66
N LYS A 94 -22.47 3.80 14.64
CA LYS A 94 -23.71 3.56 13.88
C LYS A 94 -24.83 4.51 14.28
N THR A 95 -25.01 4.72 15.58
CA THR A 95 -26.03 5.64 16.09
C THR A 95 -25.75 7.09 15.66
N GLY A 96 -24.48 7.51 15.74
CA GLY A 96 -24.03 8.83 15.28
C GLY A 96 -24.26 9.02 13.78
N LEU A 97 -23.83 8.06 12.95
CA LEU A 97 -24.01 8.09 11.50
C LEU A 97 -25.50 8.12 11.12
N MET A 98 -26.34 7.33 11.79
CA MET A 98 -27.80 7.36 11.59
C MET A 98 -28.40 8.73 11.95
N SER A 99 -27.93 9.38 13.00
CA SER A 99 -28.35 10.74 13.35
C SER A 99 -27.98 11.74 12.26
N VAL A 100 -26.79 11.61 11.68
CA VAL A 100 -26.34 12.48 10.59
C VAL A 100 -27.18 12.27 9.34
N ILE A 101 -27.43 11.02 8.96
CA ILE A 101 -28.31 10.69 7.83
C ILE A 101 -29.66 11.37 8.05
N LYS A 102 -30.28 11.21 9.23
CA LYS A 102 -31.55 11.88 9.58
C LYS A 102 -31.46 13.41 9.48
N GLN A 103 -30.38 14.04 9.94
CA GLN A 103 -30.20 15.48 9.80
C GLN A 103 -30.06 15.92 8.34
N LYS A 104 -29.36 15.14 7.50
CA LYS A 104 -29.26 15.37 6.06
C LYS A 104 -30.64 15.26 5.39
N LEU A 105 -31.51 14.37 5.86
CA LEU A 105 -32.90 14.26 5.41
C LEU A 105 -33.77 15.45 5.83
N LEU A 106 -33.62 15.93 7.06
CA LEU A 106 -34.44 17.01 7.61
C LEU A 106 -34.15 18.38 6.98
N LYS A 107 -32.93 18.61 6.48
CA LYS A 107 -32.55 19.87 5.79
C LYS A 107 -33.16 20.00 4.38
N ARG A 108 -33.72 18.93 3.83
CA ARG A 108 -34.38 18.90 2.52
C ARG A 108 -35.87 18.88 2.76
N ASP A 109 -36.56 20.00 2.51
CA ASP A 109 -38.00 20.27 2.73
C ASP A 109 -38.97 19.08 2.51
N GLY A 110 -39.04 18.13 3.44
CA GLY A 110 -40.08 17.12 3.58
C GLY A 110 -40.42 16.24 2.37
N GLY A 111 -39.65 16.28 1.28
CA GLY A 111 -39.94 15.54 0.05
C GLY A 111 -39.77 14.04 0.25
N GLN A 112 -40.72 13.25 -0.24
CA GLN A 112 -40.64 11.79 -0.26
C GLN A 112 -39.40 11.37 -1.07
N ILE A 113 -38.47 10.66 -0.42
CA ILE A 113 -37.21 10.23 -1.04
C ILE A 113 -37.50 9.01 -1.89
N ASP A 114 -37.37 9.18 -3.20
CA ASP A 114 -37.43 8.09 -4.16
C ASP A 114 -36.08 7.36 -4.17
N ARG A 115 -35.99 6.30 -3.35
CA ARG A 115 -34.78 5.47 -3.21
C ARG A 115 -34.50 4.64 -4.46
N ASP A 116 -35.50 4.42 -5.30
CA ASP A 116 -35.39 3.61 -6.51
C ASP A 116 -34.51 4.31 -7.56
N ARG A 117 -34.35 5.64 -7.45
CA ARG A 117 -33.49 6.45 -8.31
C ARG A 117 -32.11 6.75 -7.72
N ASP A 118 -31.76 6.21 -6.55
CA ASP A 118 -30.47 6.53 -5.91
C ASP A 118 -29.29 6.15 -6.80
N ILE A 119 -29.39 5.02 -7.51
CA ILE A 119 -28.37 4.55 -8.46
C ILE A 119 -28.26 5.47 -9.70
N GLU A 120 -29.38 6.02 -10.18
CA GLU A 120 -29.42 6.96 -11.31
C GLU A 120 -28.76 8.29 -10.92
N HIS A 121 -29.11 8.84 -9.76
CA HIS A 121 -28.50 10.07 -9.24
C HIS A 121 -27.00 9.90 -9.01
N LEU A 122 -26.56 8.75 -8.50
CA LEU A 122 -25.15 8.44 -8.26
C LEU A 122 -24.39 8.37 -9.59
N TRP A 123 -24.96 7.72 -10.60
CA TRP A 123 -24.39 7.61 -11.95
C TRP A 123 -24.27 8.96 -12.66
N GLU A 124 -25.34 9.77 -12.63
CA GLU A 124 -25.32 11.11 -13.21
C GLU A 124 -24.29 12.02 -12.53
N PHE A 125 -24.20 11.95 -11.20
CA PHE A 125 -23.20 12.68 -10.44
C PHE A 125 -21.79 12.24 -10.82
N TYR A 126 -21.52 10.93 -10.87
CA TYR A 126 -20.23 10.38 -11.29
C TYR A 126 -19.81 10.91 -12.67
N GLN A 127 -20.69 10.86 -13.67
CA GLN A 127 -20.41 11.36 -15.02
C GLN A 127 -20.19 12.88 -15.06
N ARG A 128 -20.95 13.65 -14.27
CA ARG A 128 -20.77 15.11 -14.14
C ARG A 128 -19.45 15.45 -13.45
N TYR A 129 -19.12 14.76 -12.37
CA TYR A 129 -17.91 14.95 -11.59
C TYR A 129 -16.66 14.58 -12.40
N LYS A 130 -16.68 13.41 -13.07
CA LYS A 130 -15.62 12.95 -14.00
C LYS A 130 -15.33 13.97 -15.11
N ARG A 131 -16.38 14.53 -15.74
CA ARG A 131 -16.23 15.56 -16.80
C ARG A 131 -15.71 16.89 -16.26
N ARG A 132 -16.24 17.35 -15.12
CA ARG A 132 -15.84 18.64 -14.52
C ARG A 132 -14.37 18.67 -14.13
N HIS A 133 -13.85 17.54 -13.63
CA HIS A 133 -12.46 17.45 -13.20
C HIS A 133 -11.51 16.95 -14.29
N HIS A 134 -11.98 16.78 -15.54
CA HIS A 134 -11.11 16.51 -16.69
C HIS A 134 -10.06 15.40 -16.45
N LEU A 135 -10.46 14.26 -15.88
CA LEU A 135 -9.52 13.20 -15.50
C LEU A 135 -8.61 12.72 -16.64
N GLU A 136 -9.11 12.73 -17.88
CA GLU A 136 -8.33 12.37 -19.07
C GLU A 136 -7.24 13.42 -19.40
N ASP A 137 -7.46 14.68 -19.05
CA ASP A 137 -6.48 15.76 -19.20
C ASP A 137 -5.47 15.73 -18.05
N ILE A 138 -5.91 15.36 -16.84
CA ILE A 138 -5.05 15.12 -15.67
C ILE A 138 -4.06 13.97 -15.93
N GLN A 139 -4.53 12.86 -16.50
CA GLN A 139 -3.67 11.72 -16.85
C GLN A 139 -2.62 12.11 -17.90
N ARG A 140 -2.98 12.97 -18.87
CA ARG A 140 -2.05 13.52 -19.86
C ARG A 140 -1.05 14.51 -19.26
N GLU A 141 -1.47 15.34 -18.33
CA GLU A 141 -0.60 16.31 -17.65
C GLU A 141 0.40 15.61 -16.71
N GLU A 142 0.00 14.52 -16.04
CA GLU A 142 0.92 13.71 -15.25
C GLU A 142 1.97 13.00 -16.13
N GLN A 143 1.55 12.42 -17.27
CA GLN A 143 2.48 11.86 -18.25
C GLN A 143 3.52 12.92 -18.68
N ARG A 144 3.07 14.16 -18.90
CA ARG A 144 3.91 15.31 -19.25
C ARG A 144 4.82 15.74 -18.09
N LEU A 145 4.37 15.66 -16.84
CA LEU A 145 5.16 15.96 -15.64
C LEU A 145 6.23 14.90 -15.36
N HIS A 146 5.90 13.62 -15.55
CA HIS A 146 6.86 12.51 -15.54
C HIS A 146 7.95 12.69 -16.59
N GLU A 147 7.57 13.12 -17.81
CA GLU A 147 8.51 13.37 -18.91
C GLU A 147 9.35 14.63 -18.73
N SER A 148 8.79 15.70 -18.15
CA SER A 148 9.48 17.00 -18.02
C SER A 148 10.31 17.14 -16.75
N GLY A 149 10.15 16.25 -15.75
CA GLY A 149 10.97 16.22 -14.53
C GLY A 149 10.93 17.49 -13.68
N THR A 150 10.02 18.42 -13.97
CA THR A 150 9.97 19.75 -13.37
C THR A 150 8.76 19.85 -12.44
N PHE A 151 8.94 19.52 -11.16
CA PHE A 151 7.93 19.81 -10.14
C PHE A 151 8.05 21.28 -9.73
N SER A 152 7.40 22.18 -10.46
CA SER A 152 7.33 23.59 -10.12
C SER A 152 5.90 23.98 -9.70
N ALA A 153 5.78 24.35 -8.42
CA ALA A 153 4.82 25.32 -7.86
C ALA A 153 3.34 24.96 -7.64
N ASN A 154 2.81 23.78 -7.99
CA ASN A 154 1.37 23.49 -7.83
C ASN A 154 1.01 22.32 -6.88
N PHE A 155 1.62 22.27 -5.70
CA PHE A 155 1.25 21.30 -4.65
C PHE A 155 -0.25 21.35 -4.27
N GLY A 156 -0.89 22.52 -4.41
CA GLY A 156 -2.33 22.69 -4.20
C GLY A 156 -3.19 21.92 -5.21
N GLU A 157 -2.88 22.03 -6.50
CA GLU A 157 -3.59 21.29 -7.57
C GLU A 157 -3.43 19.78 -7.41
N TYR A 158 -2.25 19.34 -6.93
CA TYR A 158 -1.99 17.94 -6.63
C TYR A 158 -2.85 17.39 -5.48
N ILE A 159 -3.05 18.15 -4.39
CA ILE A 159 -3.95 17.74 -3.30
C ILE A 159 -5.39 17.67 -3.79
N GLU A 160 -5.81 18.63 -4.62
CA GLU A 160 -7.15 18.68 -5.20
C GLU A 160 -7.41 17.49 -6.13
N MET A 161 -6.40 17.08 -6.90
CA MET A 161 -6.42 15.90 -7.74
C MET A 161 -6.54 14.61 -6.93
N LYS A 162 -5.73 14.46 -5.86
CA LYS A 162 -5.84 13.34 -4.92
C LYS A 162 -7.25 13.21 -4.34
N LYS A 163 -7.80 14.33 -3.89
CA LYS A 163 -9.16 14.40 -3.35
C LYS A 163 -10.20 13.98 -4.38
N THR A 164 -10.05 14.45 -5.63
CA THR A 164 -10.95 14.12 -6.74
C THR A 164 -10.95 12.61 -7.03
N ILE A 165 -9.77 12.00 -7.11
CA ILE A 165 -9.62 10.56 -7.35
C ILE A 165 -10.21 9.75 -6.18
N ALA A 166 -9.95 10.16 -4.93
CA ALA A 166 -10.51 9.50 -3.76
C ALA A 166 -12.05 9.54 -3.74
N ILE A 167 -12.65 10.67 -4.12
CA ILE A 167 -14.11 10.81 -4.24
C ILE A 167 -14.65 9.87 -5.32
N LEU A 168 -14.02 9.83 -6.49
CA LEU A 168 -14.44 8.95 -7.58
C LEU A 168 -14.35 7.48 -7.22
N ARG A 169 -13.31 7.07 -6.47
CA ARG A 169 -13.21 5.71 -5.92
C ARG A 169 -14.37 5.36 -5.02
N ALA A 170 -14.68 6.21 -4.05
CA ALA A 170 -15.81 6.00 -3.15
C ALA A 170 -17.13 5.89 -3.93
N LEU A 171 -17.34 6.72 -4.96
CA LEU A 171 -18.51 6.62 -5.83
C LEU A 171 -18.56 5.28 -6.57
N VAL A 172 -17.45 4.84 -7.16
CA VAL A 172 -17.34 3.56 -7.88
C VAL A 172 -17.63 2.38 -6.98
N GLU A 173 -17.10 2.36 -5.76
CA GLU A 173 -17.33 1.29 -4.79
C GLU A 173 -18.81 1.22 -4.36
N VAL A 174 -19.43 2.38 -4.09
CA VAL A 174 -20.86 2.42 -3.77
C VAL A 174 -21.72 2.01 -4.98
N MET A 175 -21.35 2.43 -6.20
CA MET A 175 -22.02 1.99 -7.44
C MET A 175 -21.88 0.48 -7.66
N GLU A 176 -20.74 -0.14 -7.36
CA GLU A 176 -20.56 -1.58 -7.47
C GLU A 176 -21.41 -2.34 -6.44
N SER A 177 -21.55 -1.80 -5.23
CA SER A 177 -22.42 -2.42 -4.22
C SER A 177 -23.90 -2.30 -4.58
N LEU A 178 -24.36 -1.13 -5.02
CA LEU A 178 -25.77 -0.88 -5.36
C LEU A 178 -26.15 -1.44 -6.73
N GLY A 179 -25.20 -1.53 -7.66
CA GLY A 179 -25.41 -2.01 -9.02
C GLY A 179 -25.74 -3.50 -9.11
N LYS A 180 -25.42 -4.30 -8.08
CA LYS A 180 -25.79 -5.73 -8.01
C LYS A 180 -27.30 -5.96 -7.99
N ASP A 181 -28.04 -4.99 -7.46
CA ASP A 181 -29.50 -5.05 -7.29
C ASP A 181 -30.25 -4.13 -8.29
N ALA A 182 -29.53 -3.47 -9.20
CA ALA A 182 -30.10 -2.51 -10.16
C ALA A 182 -30.72 -3.19 -11.39
N ASP A 183 -31.74 -2.57 -11.98
CA ASP A 183 -32.39 -3.07 -13.20
C ASP A 183 -31.40 -3.16 -14.38
N PRO A 184 -31.18 -4.36 -14.97
CA PRO A 184 -30.34 -4.54 -16.15
C PRO A 184 -30.75 -3.73 -17.38
N HIS A 185 -31.99 -3.23 -17.44
CA HIS A 185 -32.51 -2.43 -18.56
C HIS A 185 -32.35 -0.91 -18.37
N GLY A 186 -31.89 -0.47 -17.18
CA GLY A 186 -31.64 0.94 -16.86
C GLY A 186 -30.15 1.32 -16.85
N VAL A 187 -29.76 2.18 -15.92
CA VAL A 187 -28.35 2.60 -15.71
C VAL A 187 -27.44 1.44 -15.27
N GLY A 188 -28.00 0.33 -14.77
CA GLY A 188 -27.23 -0.83 -14.30
C GLY A 188 -26.31 -1.44 -15.37
N ARG A 189 -26.75 -1.47 -16.63
CA ARG A 189 -25.91 -1.94 -17.75
C ARG A 189 -24.73 -1.00 -18.02
N GLN A 190 -24.96 0.30 -17.99
CA GLN A 190 -23.93 1.31 -18.23
C GLN A 190 -22.88 1.31 -17.10
N ILE A 191 -23.35 1.17 -15.85
CA ILE A 191 -22.48 0.98 -14.69
C ILE A 191 -21.66 -0.30 -14.84
N THR A 192 -22.27 -1.41 -15.23
CA THR A 192 -21.55 -2.67 -15.42
C THR A 192 -20.50 -2.58 -16.54
N GLU A 193 -20.84 -1.92 -17.65
CA GLU A 193 -19.91 -1.71 -18.77
C GLU A 193 -18.76 -0.77 -18.38
N GLU A 194 -19.02 0.31 -17.64
CA GLU A 194 -18.01 1.23 -17.09
C GLU A 194 -17.18 0.55 -15.99
N LEU A 195 -17.76 -0.24 -15.09
CA LEU A 195 -17.03 -1.01 -14.08
C LEU A 195 -16.16 -2.07 -14.73
N ARG A 196 -16.62 -2.71 -15.80
CA ARG A 196 -15.81 -3.62 -16.61
C ARG A 196 -14.72 -2.86 -17.37
N GLY A 197 -15.04 -1.68 -17.89
CA GLY A 197 -14.11 -0.76 -18.54
C GLY A 197 -13.00 -0.37 -17.58
N ILE A 198 -13.36 0.16 -16.40
CA ILE A 198 -12.51 0.42 -15.24
C ILE A 198 -11.70 -0.84 -14.96
N LYS A 199 -12.29 -1.99 -14.59
CA LYS A 199 -11.58 -3.26 -14.33
C LYS A 199 -10.64 -3.74 -15.46
N SER A 200 -10.94 -3.43 -16.73
CA SER A 200 -10.14 -3.79 -17.90
C SER A 200 -9.05 -2.77 -18.25
N THR A 201 -9.23 -1.51 -17.85
CA THR A 201 -8.26 -0.40 -17.96
C THR A 201 -7.55 -0.14 -16.61
N ASP A 202 -7.91 -0.91 -15.58
CA ASP A 202 -7.58 -0.73 -14.16
C ASP A 202 -6.21 -1.30 -13.84
N THR A 203 -5.17 -0.62 -14.27
CA THR A 203 -3.86 -0.78 -13.61
C THR A 203 -3.59 0.38 -12.67
N THR A 204 -4.08 1.58 -13.01
CA THR A 204 -3.83 2.84 -12.29
C THR A 204 -4.80 3.09 -11.13
N LEU A 205 -6.10 2.84 -11.32
CA LEU A 205 -7.12 3.02 -10.27
C LEU A 205 -7.12 1.81 -9.31
N SER A 206 -7.00 0.58 -9.83
CA SER A 206 -6.76 -0.67 -9.08
C SER A 206 -5.42 -0.70 -8.33
N GLY A 207 -4.32 -0.23 -8.94
CA GLY A 207 -3.01 -0.10 -8.28
C GLY A 207 -3.05 0.83 -7.08
N GLU A 208 -3.86 1.88 -7.12
CA GLU A 208 -4.11 2.75 -5.96
C GLU A 208 -5.18 2.23 -4.99
N LEU A 209 -6.01 1.25 -5.40
CA LEU A 209 -6.94 0.53 -4.51
C LEU A 209 -6.25 -0.60 -3.72
N THR A 210 -5.07 -1.05 -4.17
CA THR A 210 -4.31 -2.16 -3.56
C THR A 210 -2.96 -1.77 -2.96
N ALA A 211 -2.46 -0.55 -3.23
CA ALA A 211 -1.17 -0.12 -2.72
C ALA A 211 -1.23 0.26 -1.23
N TYR A 212 -0.77 -0.64 -0.38
CA TYR A 212 -0.31 -0.32 0.99
C TYR A 212 1.02 0.44 0.98
N ASN A 213 1.71 0.44 -0.16
CA ASN A 213 3.03 1.00 -0.37
C ASN A 213 2.97 2.53 -0.54
N ILE A 214 3.85 3.25 0.13
CA ILE A 214 3.97 4.73 0.09
C ILE A 214 4.42 5.18 -1.30
N VAL A 215 5.27 4.37 -1.95
CA VAL A 215 5.68 4.49 -3.34
C VAL A 215 5.22 3.24 -4.09
N PRO A 216 4.01 3.24 -4.68
CA PRO A 216 3.58 2.14 -5.54
C PRO A 216 4.47 2.06 -6.79
N LEU A 217 5.32 1.03 -6.84
CA LEU A 217 6.23 0.77 -7.97
C LEU A 217 5.60 -0.15 -9.03
N GLU A 218 4.50 -0.82 -8.72
CA GLU A 218 3.84 -1.85 -9.54
C GLU A 218 2.95 -1.28 -10.65
N ALA A 219 2.50 -0.04 -10.49
CA ALA A 219 1.67 0.64 -11.47
C ALA A 219 1.96 2.15 -11.44
N PRO A 220 1.81 2.86 -12.56
CA PRO A 220 1.73 4.31 -12.54
C PRO A 220 0.68 4.73 -11.51
N SER A 221 1.07 5.52 -10.52
CA SER A 221 0.13 6.07 -9.53
C SER A 221 -0.05 7.55 -9.79
N LEU A 222 -1.28 7.91 -10.16
CA LEU A 222 -1.75 9.29 -10.35
C LEU A 222 -1.49 10.18 -9.14
N THR A 223 -1.36 9.55 -7.96
CA THR A 223 -1.30 10.23 -6.68
C THR A 223 0.03 10.06 -5.95
N ASN A 224 1.09 9.54 -6.56
CA ASN A 224 2.37 9.40 -5.85
C ASN A 224 3.36 10.55 -6.17
N ALA A 225 3.33 11.63 -5.36
CA ALA A 225 4.30 12.73 -5.48
C ALA A 225 5.72 12.31 -5.09
N ILE A 226 5.87 11.26 -4.28
CA ILE A 226 7.17 10.81 -3.79
C ILE A 226 7.97 10.17 -4.93
N GLY A 227 7.30 9.46 -5.84
CA GLY A 227 7.90 8.84 -7.02
C GLY A 227 8.55 9.83 -7.99
N VAL A 228 8.20 11.13 -7.92
CA VAL A 228 8.71 12.18 -8.81
C VAL A 228 10.03 12.78 -8.29
N PHE A 229 10.33 12.65 -6.99
CA PHE A 229 11.54 13.24 -6.43
C PHE A 229 12.80 12.68 -7.11
N PRO A 230 13.80 13.52 -7.44
CA PRO A 230 14.99 13.09 -8.17
C PRO A 230 15.73 11.93 -7.49
N GLU A 231 15.84 11.95 -6.17
CA GLU A 231 16.44 10.87 -5.38
C GLU A 231 15.66 9.55 -5.45
N VAL A 232 14.32 9.61 -5.58
CA VAL A 232 13.47 8.43 -5.67
C VAL A 232 13.52 7.87 -7.10
N ARG A 233 13.40 8.74 -8.11
CA ARG A 233 13.59 8.37 -9.53
C ARG A 233 14.95 7.74 -9.76
N GLY A 234 16.01 8.33 -9.18
CA GLY A 234 17.35 7.79 -9.27
C GLY A 234 17.47 6.44 -8.59
N ALA A 235 16.84 6.23 -7.43
CA ALA A 235 16.86 4.96 -6.72
C ALA A 235 16.09 3.87 -7.48
N ILE A 236 14.93 4.19 -8.06
CA ILE A 236 14.17 3.30 -8.95
C ILE A 236 15.03 2.94 -10.17
N SER A 237 15.66 3.92 -10.80
CA SER A 237 16.56 3.65 -11.93
C SER A 237 17.80 2.86 -11.51
N ALA A 238 18.24 2.94 -10.25
CA ALA A 238 19.41 2.23 -9.77
C ALA A 238 19.18 0.72 -9.65
N ILE A 239 17.95 0.30 -9.35
CA ILE A 239 17.56 -1.12 -9.23
C ILE A 239 17.03 -1.73 -10.52
N ARG A 240 16.87 -0.94 -11.59
CA ARG A 240 16.38 -1.41 -12.89
C ARG A 240 17.23 -2.56 -13.42
N TYR A 241 16.53 -3.50 -14.05
CA TYR A 241 17.15 -4.65 -14.68
C TYR A 241 17.84 -4.21 -15.97
N THR A 242 19.09 -4.61 -16.15
CA THR A 242 19.90 -4.25 -17.32
C THR A 242 20.28 -5.50 -18.09
N GLU A 243 20.60 -5.35 -19.38
CA GLU A 243 20.90 -6.48 -20.28
C GLU A 243 22.13 -7.32 -19.87
N GLN A 244 22.93 -6.81 -18.92
CA GLN A 244 24.09 -7.51 -18.37
C GLN A 244 23.74 -8.55 -17.29
N PHE A 245 22.48 -8.66 -16.90
CA PHE A 245 22.00 -9.64 -15.92
C PHE A 245 21.43 -10.91 -16.58
N PRO A 246 21.32 -12.04 -15.84
CA PRO A 246 20.92 -13.34 -16.38
C PRO A 246 19.48 -13.35 -16.90
N ARG A 247 19.27 -13.60 -18.20
CA ARG A 247 17.95 -13.46 -18.85
C ARG A 247 16.87 -14.27 -18.14
N LEU A 248 15.78 -13.60 -17.78
CA LEU A 248 14.58 -14.23 -17.25
C LEU A 248 13.86 -15.05 -18.35
N PRO A 249 13.17 -16.15 -18.00
CA PRO A 249 12.37 -16.90 -18.95
C PRO A 249 11.27 -16.05 -19.60
N ALA A 250 10.99 -16.30 -20.89
CA ALA A 250 9.99 -15.53 -21.64
C ALA A 250 8.56 -15.66 -21.10
N ASN A 251 8.26 -16.71 -20.34
CA ASN A 251 6.99 -16.97 -19.70
C ASN A 251 6.91 -16.45 -18.25
N PHE A 252 7.94 -15.74 -17.77
CA PHE A 252 7.91 -15.14 -16.43
C PHE A 252 6.90 -13.98 -16.40
N GLU A 253 5.90 -14.09 -15.53
CA GLU A 253 4.88 -13.06 -15.35
C GLU A 253 5.41 -11.93 -14.47
N ILE A 254 5.64 -10.76 -15.07
CA ILE A 254 6.02 -9.57 -14.34
C ILE A 254 4.80 -9.05 -13.59
N SER A 255 4.97 -8.79 -12.29
CA SER A 255 3.92 -8.17 -11.48
C SER A 255 3.82 -6.68 -11.83
N GLY A 256 2.68 -6.28 -12.41
CA GLY A 256 2.37 -4.88 -12.70
C GLY A 256 2.85 -4.36 -14.07
N GLN A 257 2.54 -3.10 -14.38
CA GLN A 257 3.01 -2.41 -15.60
C GLN A 257 4.24 -1.57 -15.27
N ARG A 258 5.38 -2.25 -15.11
CA ARG A 258 6.68 -1.63 -14.85
C ARG A 258 7.79 -2.33 -15.62
N ASP A 259 8.93 -1.65 -15.74
CA ASP A 259 10.16 -2.28 -16.21
C ASP A 259 10.61 -3.34 -15.22
N VAL A 260 11.23 -4.41 -15.74
CA VAL A 260 11.87 -5.45 -14.93
C VAL A 260 12.95 -4.82 -14.05
N ASP A 261 13.08 -5.31 -12.83
CA ASP A 261 14.10 -4.89 -11.88
C ASP A 261 14.80 -6.08 -11.19
N MET A 262 15.80 -5.78 -10.35
CA MET A 262 16.55 -6.78 -9.61
C MET A 262 15.68 -7.70 -8.74
N PHE A 263 14.50 -7.23 -8.30
CA PHE A 263 13.61 -8.01 -7.44
C PHE A 263 12.87 -9.09 -8.22
N ASP A 264 12.58 -8.88 -9.51
CA ASP A 264 12.02 -9.92 -10.38
C ASP A 264 12.96 -11.12 -10.49
N LEU A 265 14.26 -10.85 -10.61
CA LEU A 265 15.27 -11.91 -10.61
C LEU A 265 15.32 -12.65 -9.29
N LEU A 266 15.30 -11.92 -8.17
CA LEU A 266 15.34 -12.54 -6.85
C LEU A 266 14.07 -13.35 -6.55
N GLU A 267 12.89 -12.86 -6.99
CA GLU A 267 11.63 -13.59 -6.94
C GLU A 267 11.72 -14.89 -7.74
N PHE A 268 12.17 -14.81 -8.99
CA PHE A 268 12.31 -15.98 -9.85
C PHE A 268 13.32 -17.00 -9.32
N VAL A 269 14.50 -16.54 -8.88
CA VAL A 269 15.60 -17.39 -8.46
C VAL A 269 15.31 -18.09 -7.13
N PHE A 270 14.76 -17.37 -6.15
CA PHE A 270 14.62 -17.89 -4.78
C PHE A 270 13.17 -18.19 -4.38
N GLY A 271 12.18 -17.78 -5.16
CA GLY A 271 10.76 -18.05 -4.87
C GLY A 271 10.26 -17.28 -3.64
N PHE A 272 10.68 -16.02 -3.48
CA PHE A 272 10.14 -15.13 -2.47
C PHE A 272 8.66 -14.82 -2.75
N GLN A 273 7.88 -14.59 -1.69
CA GLN A 273 6.46 -14.28 -1.79
C GLN A 273 6.25 -12.89 -2.43
N LYS A 274 5.30 -12.79 -3.38
CA LYS A 274 5.05 -11.56 -4.17
C LYS A 274 4.84 -10.31 -3.32
N ASP A 275 4.10 -10.41 -2.22
CA ASP A 275 3.84 -9.27 -1.34
C ASP A 275 5.08 -8.84 -0.56
N ASN A 276 5.90 -9.80 -0.11
CA ASN A 276 7.20 -9.48 0.49
C ASN A 276 8.11 -8.78 -0.53
N VAL A 277 8.17 -9.29 -1.77
CA VAL A 277 8.95 -8.69 -2.85
C VAL A 277 8.54 -7.23 -3.10
N ARG A 278 7.23 -6.97 -3.21
CA ARG A 278 6.68 -5.61 -3.38
C ARG A 278 7.06 -4.69 -2.23
N ASN A 279 6.93 -5.15 -0.99
CA ASN A 279 7.22 -4.36 0.20
C ASN A 279 8.72 -4.05 0.32
N GLN A 280 9.59 -5.05 0.08
CA GLN A 280 11.04 -4.85 0.20
C GLN A 280 11.61 -4.04 -0.97
N ARG A 281 11.03 -4.14 -2.17
CA ARG A 281 11.38 -3.28 -3.31
C ARG A 281 11.23 -1.81 -2.94
N GLU A 282 10.08 -1.44 -2.40
CA GLU A 282 9.85 -0.08 -1.92
C GLU A 282 10.82 0.32 -0.81
N ASN A 283 11.00 -0.54 0.19
CA ASN A 283 11.90 -0.28 1.32
C ASN A 283 13.33 0.02 0.85
N VAL A 284 13.84 -0.73 -0.14
CA VAL A 284 15.17 -0.49 -0.72
C VAL A 284 15.22 0.85 -1.46
N VAL A 285 14.22 1.15 -2.29
CA VAL A 285 14.13 2.45 -3.00
C VAL A 285 14.17 3.61 -2.01
N LEU A 286 13.34 3.57 -0.97
CA LEU A 286 13.29 4.62 0.06
C LEU A 286 14.58 4.70 0.87
N THR A 287 15.19 3.56 1.21
CA THR A 287 16.46 3.53 1.95
C THR A 287 17.59 4.19 1.15
N ILE A 288 17.68 3.92 -0.15
CA ILE A 288 18.67 4.52 -1.05
C ILE A 288 18.39 6.00 -1.26
N ALA A 289 17.14 6.38 -1.56
CA ALA A 289 16.75 7.78 -1.73
C ALA A 289 17.07 8.60 -0.47
N ASN A 290 16.76 8.08 0.72
CA ASN A 290 17.09 8.72 1.99
C ASN A 290 18.60 8.89 2.20
N ALA A 291 19.43 7.93 1.76
CA ALA A 291 20.88 8.06 1.81
C ALA A 291 21.38 9.12 0.83
N GLN A 292 20.84 9.17 -0.39
CA GLN A 292 21.16 10.19 -1.38
C GLN A 292 20.85 11.60 -0.89
N CYS A 293 19.71 11.81 -0.22
CA CYS A 293 19.33 13.11 0.33
C CYS A 293 20.33 13.67 1.35
N ARG A 294 21.09 12.82 2.04
CA ARG A 294 22.13 13.25 2.98
C ARG A 294 23.40 13.75 2.29
N LEU A 295 23.56 13.47 1.00
CA LEU A 295 24.68 13.92 0.19
C LEU A 295 24.29 15.20 -0.57
N ALA A 296 23.58 15.04 -1.68
CA ALA A 296 23.07 16.12 -2.50
C ALA A 296 21.90 15.60 -3.34
N ILE A 297 20.90 16.44 -3.58
CA ILE A 297 19.77 16.10 -4.45
C ILE A 297 20.27 16.08 -5.91
N PRO A 298 20.08 14.98 -6.66
CA PRO A 298 20.41 14.96 -8.08
C PRO A 298 19.61 16.02 -8.84
N VAL A 299 20.27 16.90 -9.58
CA VAL A 299 19.60 18.02 -10.32
C VAL A 299 19.40 17.69 -11.81
N GLU A 300 19.90 16.55 -12.26
CA GLU A 300 19.88 16.13 -13.67
C GLU A 300 18.49 15.60 -14.09
N ALA A 301 18.17 15.73 -15.38
CA ALA A 301 16.90 15.23 -15.94
C ALA A 301 16.73 13.70 -15.79
N ASP A 302 17.85 12.99 -15.85
CA ASP A 302 18.00 11.57 -15.49
C ASP A 302 18.82 11.45 -14.20
N PRO A 303 18.18 11.48 -13.03
CA PRO A 303 18.89 11.56 -11.75
C PRO A 303 19.62 10.25 -11.46
N LYS A 304 20.92 10.34 -11.16
CA LYS A 304 21.75 9.18 -10.80
C LYS A 304 22.11 9.22 -9.32
N ILE A 305 22.01 8.06 -8.67
CA ILE A 305 22.42 7.89 -7.28
C ILE A 305 23.94 7.87 -7.18
N ASP A 306 24.47 8.62 -6.23
CA ASP A 306 25.89 8.64 -5.89
C ASP A 306 26.28 7.28 -5.30
N GLU A 307 27.37 6.69 -5.79
CA GLU A 307 27.88 5.42 -5.28
C GLU A 307 28.18 5.46 -3.78
N LYS A 308 28.48 6.64 -3.21
CA LYS A 308 28.63 6.82 -1.76
C LYS A 308 27.36 6.50 -1.00
N ALA A 309 26.19 6.87 -1.52
CA ALA A 309 24.91 6.54 -0.89
C ALA A 309 24.69 5.02 -0.88
N ILE A 310 25.00 4.35 -2.00
CA ILE A 310 24.90 2.89 -2.11
C ILE A 310 25.89 2.20 -1.19
N ASN A 311 27.13 2.68 -1.09
CA ASN A 311 28.14 2.16 -0.17
C ASN A 311 27.72 2.32 1.30
N GLU A 312 27.13 3.46 1.67
CA GLU A 312 26.61 3.69 3.03
C GLU A 312 25.51 2.69 3.37
N VAL A 313 24.52 2.53 2.48
CA VAL A 313 23.43 1.57 2.66
C VAL A 313 23.97 0.15 2.74
N PHE A 314 24.83 -0.25 1.81
CA PHE A 314 25.44 -1.58 1.77
C PHE A 314 26.16 -1.93 3.07
N LEU A 315 27.05 -1.05 3.55
CA LEU A 315 27.80 -1.27 4.78
C LEU A 315 26.89 -1.28 6.01
N LYS A 316 25.85 -0.44 6.04
CA LYS A 316 24.93 -0.36 7.17
C LYS A 316 24.02 -1.57 7.27
N VAL A 317 23.43 -2.01 6.15
CA VAL A 317 22.53 -3.16 6.10
C VAL A 317 23.29 -4.45 6.42
N LEU A 318 24.49 -4.61 5.89
CA LEU A 318 25.29 -5.83 6.06
C LEU A 318 26.27 -5.78 7.24
N ASP A 319 26.21 -4.75 8.10
CA ASP A 319 27.12 -4.58 9.24
C ASP A 319 27.13 -5.81 10.18
N ASN A 320 25.94 -6.34 10.48
CA ASN A 320 25.81 -7.55 11.30
C ASN A 320 26.47 -8.76 10.65
N TYR A 321 26.26 -8.94 9.35
CA TYR A 321 26.87 -10.01 8.58
C TYR A 321 28.40 -9.88 8.54
N ILE A 322 28.93 -8.67 8.32
CA ILE A 322 30.37 -8.39 8.31
C ILE A 322 30.99 -8.74 9.68
N LYS A 323 30.34 -8.33 10.77
CA LYS A 323 30.76 -8.66 12.14
C LYS A 323 30.71 -10.15 12.40
N TRP A 324 29.66 -10.83 11.96
CA TRP A 324 29.49 -12.28 12.11
C TRP A 324 30.59 -13.06 11.38
N CYS A 325 30.89 -12.71 10.12
CA CYS A 325 32.01 -13.32 9.39
C CYS A 325 33.36 -13.10 10.07
N LYS A 326 33.60 -11.87 10.55
CA LYS A 326 34.83 -11.54 11.30
C LYS A 326 34.96 -12.36 12.59
N TYR A 327 33.85 -12.52 13.33
CA TYR A 327 33.82 -13.31 14.56
C TYR A 327 34.12 -14.78 14.31
N LEU A 328 33.48 -15.39 13.30
CA LEU A 328 33.69 -16.80 12.93
C LEU A 328 34.97 -17.05 12.11
N ARG A 329 35.69 -15.99 11.73
CA ARG A 329 36.88 -16.04 10.85
C ARG A 329 36.62 -16.70 9.51
N ILE A 330 35.43 -16.49 8.96
CA ILE A 330 35.07 -16.91 7.60
C ILE A 330 35.18 -15.71 6.64
N ARG A 331 35.47 -16.00 5.37
CA ARG A 331 35.58 -14.97 4.34
C ARG A 331 34.20 -14.39 4.01
N LEU A 332 34.13 -13.09 3.75
CA LEU A 332 32.95 -12.45 3.16
C LEU A 332 32.64 -13.06 1.79
N VAL A 333 31.39 -12.90 1.33
CA VAL A 333 30.97 -13.38 0.00
C VAL A 333 31.70 -12.60 -1.10
N TRP A 334 32.05 -11.34 -0.84
CA TRP A 334 32.83 -10.50 -1.74
C TRP A 334 34.31 -10.41 -1.34
N ASN A 335 35.15 -10.05 -2.32
CA ASN A 335 36.60 -9.97 -2.15
C ASN A 335 37.05 -8.71 -1.40
N SER A 336 36.63 -7.54 -1.89
CA SER A 336 36.88 -6.24 -1.27
C SER A 336 35.76 -5.25 -1.63
N LEU A 337 35.68 -4.13 -0.93
CA LEU A 337 34.65 -3.11 -1.17
C LEU A 337 34.87 -2.36 -2.49
N GLU A 338 36.13 -2.27 -2.93
CA GLU A 338 36.54 -1.65 -4.19
C GLU A 338 36.31 -2.57 -5.40
N ALA A 339 36.39 -3.89 -5.20
CA ALA A 339 36.19 -4.88 -6.27
C ALA A 339 34.72 -5.15 -6.58
N ILE A 340 33.82 -4.94 -5.61
CA ILE A 340 32.38 -5.14 -5.80
C ILE A 340 31.74 -3.91 -6.45
N ASN A 341 31.15 -4.12 -7.63
CA ASN A 341 30.48 -3.08 -8.38
C ASN A 341 29.16 -2.63 -7.71
N ARG A 342 28.61 -1.52 -8.21
CA ARG A 342 27.37 -0.92 -7.70
C ARG A 342 26.20 -1.91 -7.69
N ASP A 343 26.01 -2.65 -8.78
CA ASP A 343 24.83 -3.50 -8.97
C ASP A 343 24.88 -4.75 -8.07
N ARG A 344 26.06 -5.35 -7.88
CA ARG A 344 26.24 -6.44 -6.92
C ARG A 344 25.97 -5.99 -5.49
N LYS A 345 26.35 -4.76 -5.11
CA LYS A 345 25.99 -4.20 -3.79
C LYS A 345 24.48 -4.12 -3.62
N LEU A 346 23.76 -3.65 -4.65
CA LEU A 346 22.30 -3.55 -4.63
C LEU A 346 21.64 -4.94 -4.57
N PHE A 347 22.09 -5.91 -5.37
CA PHE A 347 21.60 -7.29 -5.28
C PHE A 347 21.73 -7.89 -3.87
N LEU A 348 22.89 -7.70 -3.23
CA LEU A 348 23.13 -8.21 -1.88
C LEU A 348 22.27 -7.50 -0.83
N VAL A 349 22.06 -6.18 -0.96
CA VAL A 349 21.15 -5.43 -0.08
C VAL A 349 19.71 -5.92 -0.26
N SER A 350 19.24 -6.04 -1.50
CA SER A 350 17.89 -6.52 -1.82
C SER A 350 17.66 -7.94 -1.32
N LEU A 351 18.62 -8.85 -1.55
CA LEU A 351 18.56 -10.22 -1.04
C LEU A 351 18.46 -10.26 0.49
N TYR A 352 19.25 -9.45 1.20
CA TYR A 352 19.21 -9.38 2.66
C TYR A 352 17.83 -8.95 3.17
N PHE A 353 17.23 -7.93 2.56
CA PHE A 353 15.90 -7.48 2.96
C PHE A 353 14.79 -8.49 2.64
N LEU A 354 14.88 -9.20 1.51
CA LEU A 354 13.93 -10.27 1.16
C LEU A 354 13.98 -11.41 2.18
N ILE A 355 15.20 -11.88 2.52
CA ILE A 355 15.41 -12.88 3.57
C ILE A 355 14.83 -12.38 4.89
N TRP A 356 15.10 -11.12 5.26
CA TRP A 356 14.60 -10.55 6.50
C TRP A 356 13.07 -10.46 6.54
N GLY A 357 12.43 -10.12 5.42
CA GLY A 357 10.98 -10.00 5.30
C GLY A 357 10.23 -11.32 5.47
N GLU A 358 10.81 -12.43 5.00
CA GLU A 358 10.21 -13.77 5.10
C GLU A 358 10.76 -14.63 6.25
N ALA A 359 11.76 -14.15 7.01
CA ALA A 359 12.36 -14.89 8.12
C ALA A 359 11.39 -15.20 9.28
N ALA A 360 10.20 -14.60 9.33
CA ALA A 360 9.23 -14.77 10.42
C ALA A 360 9.89 -14.65 11.80
N ASN A 361 9.89 -15.70 12.64
CA ASN A 361 10.53 -15.68 13.96
C ASN A 361 12.06 -15.90 13.91
N VAL A 362 12.61 -16.40 12.80
CA VAL A 362 14.06 -16.61 12.61
C VAL A 362 14.83 -15.28 12.69
N ARG A 363 14.17 -14.15 12.42
CA ARG A 363 14.77 -12.80 12.54
C ARG A 363 15.27 -12.46 13.95
N PHE A 364 14.80 -13.16 14.99
CA PHE A 364 15.29 -13.02 16.36
C PHE A 364 16.58 -13.78 16.64
N LEU A 365 17.09 -14.55 15.66
CA LEU A 365 18.36 -15.24 15.67
C LEU A 365 19.28 -14.58 14.63
N PRO A 366 19.97 -13.47 14.97
CA PRO A 366 20.72 -12.68 14.00
C PRO A 366 21.84 -13.49 13.32
N GLU A 367 22.44 -14.47 14.01
CA GLU A 367 23.42 -15.39 13.44
C GLU A 367 22.81 -16.33 12.39
N CYS A 368 21.55 -16.74 12.58
CA CYS A 368 20.83 -17.58 11.62
C CYS A 368 20.55 -16.82 10.33
N ILE A 369 20.13 -15.55 10.44
CA ILE A 369 19.98 -14.67 9.27
C ILE A 369 21.31 -14.49 8.53
N CYS A 370 22.41 -14.25 9.26
CA CYS A 370 23.74 -14.14 8.65
C CYS A 370 24.15 -15.42 7.94
N TYR A 371 23.83 -16.59 8.50
CA TYR A 371 24.09 -17.89 7.89
C TYR A 371 23.28 -18.08 6.59
N ILE A 372 21.96 -17.86 6.62
CA ILE A 372 21.10 -17.96 5.44
C ILE A 372 21.61 -17.03 4.34
N PHE A 373 21.85 -15.76 4.69
CA PHE A 373 22.38 -14.77 3.75
C PHE A 373 23.73 -15.20 3.17
N HIS A 374 24.66 -15.71 3.99
CA HIS A 374 25.99 -16.13 3.53
C HIS A 374 25.92 -17.17 2.42
N HIS A 375 25.03 -18.15 2.56
CA HIS A 375 24.89 -19.24 1.60
C HIS A 375 24.13 -18.79 0.35
N MET A 376 23.00 -18.11 0.51
CA MET A 376 22.21 -17.62 -0.63
C MET A 376 22.97 -16.57 -1.44
N ALA A 377 23.77 -15.72 -0.80
CA ALA A 377 24.57 -14.71 -1.50
C ALA A 377 25.63 -15.34 -2.41
N LYS A 378 26.21 -16.50 -2.03
CA LYS A 378 27.14 -17.24 -2.91
C LYS A 378 26.43 -17.88 -4.09
N GLU A 379 25.24 -18.41 -3.86
CA GLU A 379 24.42 -18.99 -4.92
C GLU A 379 23.96 -17.92 -5.91
N LEU A 380 23.53 -16.76 -5.40
CA LEU A 380 23.23 -15.60 -6.23
C LEU A 380 24.45 -15.15 -7.05
N ASP A 381 25.63 -15.08 -6.44
CA ASP A 381 26.87 -14.68 -7.13
C ASP A 381 27.16 -15.60 -8.34
N ALA A 382 26.99 -16.91 -8.17
CA ALA A 382 27.13 -17.88 -9.24
C ALA A 382 26.07 -17.69 -10.34
N ILE A 383 24.81 -17.43 -9.97
CA ILE A 383 23.72 -17.18 -10.93
C ILE A 383 23.97 -15.91 -11.73
N LEU A 384 24.46 -14.84 -11.09
CA LEU A 384 24.78 -13.58 -11.76
C LEU A 384 25.94 -13.70 -12.75
N ASP A 385 26.81 -14.71 -12.61
CA ASP A 385 27.87 -15.03 -13.56
C ASP A 385 27.38 -15.86 -14.77
N HIS A 386 26.12 -16.30 -14.78
CA HIS A 386 25.50 -17.05 -15.87
C HIS A 386 24.68 -16.13 -16.80
N GLY A 387 24.53 -16.54 -18.08
CA GLY A 387 23.77 -15.77 -19.08
C GLY A 387 22.25 -15.92 -18.99
N GLU A 388 21.77 -16.97 -18.32
CA GLU A 388 20.34 -17.29 -18.16
C GLU A 388 20.03 -17.47 -16.68
N ALA A 389 18.91 -16.89 -16.23
CA ALA A 389 18.45 -17.06 -14.86
C ALA A 389 17.95 -18.50 -14.66
N ASN A 390 18.37 -19.11 -13.56
CA ASN A 390 17.89 -20.43 -13.14
C ASN A 390 17.47 -20.39 -11.68
N PRO A 391 16.45 -21.18 -11.28
CA PRO A 391 16.12 -21.42 -9.89
C PRO A 391 17.34 -21.80 -9.04
N ALA A 392 17.43 -21.22 -7.85
CA ALA A 392 18.39 -21.63 -6.83
C ALA A 392 18.10 -23.07 -6.40
N ALA A 393 19.13 -23.93 -6.48
CA ALA A 393 19.03 -25.34 -6.12
C ALA A 393 18.60 -25.52 -4.66
N SER A 394 18.93 -24.56 -3.77
CA SER A 394 18.49 -24.59 -2.37
C SER A 394 16.99 -24.39 -2.18
N CYS A 395 16.28 -23.81 -3.17
CA CYS A 395 14.89 -23.41 -3.04
C CYS A 395 13.94 -24.19 -3.96
N VAL A 396 14.42 -25.13 -4.76
CA VAL A 396 13.57 -25.98 -5.62
C VAL A 396 12.83 -27.01 -4.75
N THR A 397 11.51 -27.03 -4.83
CA THR A 397 10.68 -28.03 -4.14
C THR A 397 10.61 -29.33 -4.96
N GLU A 398 10.25 -30.45 -4.32
CA GLU A 398 10.07 -31.76 -4.98
C GLU A 398 9.05 -31.73 -6.13
N ASN A 399 8.11 -30.78 -6.08
CA ASN A 399 7.01 -30.63 -7.05
C ASN A 399 7.33 -29.63 -8.19
N GLY A 400 8.52 -29.02 -8.19
CA GLY A 400 8.98 -28.11 -9.25
C GLY A 400 8.96 -26.60 -8.97
N PRO A 401 8.04 -25.99 -8.18
CA PRO A 401 8.12 -24.56 -7.91
C PRO A 401 9.24 -24.22 -6.93
N VAL A 402 9.75 -23.00 -7.01
CA VAL A 402 10.75 -22.45 -6.11
C VAL A 402 10.04 -21.82 -4.90
N SER A 403 10.48 -22.11 -3.69
CA SER A 403 9.91 -21.52 -2.47
C SER A 403 10.96 -21.35 -1.38
N PHE A 404 11.31 -20.10 -1.07
CA PHE A 404 12.22 -19.77 0.03
C PHE A 404 11.61 -20.15 1.39
N LEU A 405 10.33 -19.82 1.59
CA LEU A 405 9.61 -20.11 2.83
C LEU A 405 9.60 -21.61 3.15
N GLU A 406 9.22 -22.44 2.18
CA GLU A 406 9.08 -23.88 2.39
C GLU A 406 10.41 -24.60 2.52
N GLN A 407 11.42 -24.21 1.73
CA GLN A 407 12.69 -24.95 1.67
C GLN A 407 13.74 -24.45 2.66
N ILE A 408 13.68 -23.18 3.08
CA ILE A 408 14.68 -22.59 3.97
C ILE A 408 14.10 -22.27 5.35
N VAL A 409 13.01 -21.51 5.41
CA VAL A 409 12.49 -21.00 6.70
C VAL A 409 11.77 -22.10 7.49
N CYS A 410 10.89 -22.87 6.86
CA CYS A 410 10.12 -23.93 7.51
C CYS A 410 11.04 -24.99 8.17
N PRO A 411 12.07 -25.56 7.52
CA PRO A 411 12.93 -26.57 8.14
C PRO A 411 13.73 -26.04 9.34
N ILE A 412 14.17 -24.77 9.28
CA ILE A 412 14.82 -24.12 10.42
C ILE A 412 13.84 -23.98 11.57
N TYR A 413 12.61 -23.55 11.29
CA TYR A 413 11.59 -23.40 12.31
C TYR A 413 11.19 -24.73 12.95
N GLU A 414 11.02 -25.78 12.15
CA GLU A 414 10.75 -27.14 12.63
C GLU A 414 11.87 -27.67 13.54
N THR A 415 13.12 -27.41 13.17
CA THR A 415 14.28 -27.77 13.99
C THR A 415 14.26 -27.03 15.33
N LEU A 416 13.98 -25.73 15.32
CA LEU A 416 13.88 -24.92 16.55
C LEU A 416 12.71 -25.37 17.43
N ALA A 417 11.57 -25.71 16.84
CA ALA A 417 10.41 -26.21 17.55
C ALA A 417 10.70 -27.57 18.22
N ALA A 418 11.36 -28.49 17.49
CA ALA A 418 11.76 -29.79 18.02
C ALA A 418 12.73 -29.69 19.20
N VAL A 419 13.72 -28.79 19.13
CA VAL A 419 14.70 -28.57 20.20
C VAL A 419 14.07 -27.90 21.44
N SER A 420 13.07 -27.04 21.24
CA SER A 420 12.44 -26.30 22.32
C SER A 420 11.39 -27.10 23.12
N GLY A 421 11.00 -28.30 22.66
CA GLY A 421 10.10 -29.20 23.38
C GLY A 421 8.64 -28.74 23.52
N TYR A 422 8.23 -27.69 22.81
CA TYR A 422 6.87 -27.15 22.84
C TYR A 422 6.18 -27.36 21.48
N PRO A 423 4.96 -27.92 21.43
CA PRO A 423 4.15 -27.96 20.21
C PRO A 423 3.63 -26.54 19.90
N PHE A 424 4.41 -25.75 19.18
CA PHE A 424 4.01 -24.40 18.75
C PHE A 424 3.16 -24.45 17.47
N HIS A 425 1.91 -24.90 17.62
CA HIS A 425 0.98 -25.15 16.52
C HIS A 425 0.30 -23.88 15.93
N PHE A 426 0.82 -22.67 16.15
CA PHE A 426 0.02 -21.44 15.94
C PHE A 426 0.69 -20.22 15.30
N LEU A 427 1.85 -20.34 14.65
CA LEU A 427 2.56 -19.16 14.12
C LEU A 427 2.92 -19.16 12.63
N CYS A 428 2.69 -20.24 11.87
CA CYS A 428 2.80 -20.20 10.40
C CYS A 428 1.50 -19.80 9.69
N LEU A 429 0.40 -19.56 10.42
CA LEU A 429 -0.92 -19.22 9.84
C LEU A 429 -1.20 -17.72 9.68
N TYR A 430 -0.21 -16.85 9.92
CA TYR A 430 -0.30 -15.40 9.70
C TYR A 430 0.91 -14.87 8.93
N ILE A 431 1.30 -15.60 7.87
CA ILE A 431 1.99 -15.08 6.69
C ILE A 431 0.96 -15.19 5.57
#